data_AF-A0AA96P9Q0-F1
#
_entry.id   AF-A0AA96P9Q0-F1
#
_cell.length_a   1.000
_cell.length_b   1.000
_cell.length_c   1.000
_cell.angle_alpha   90.00
_cell.angle_beta   90.00
_cell.angle_gamma   90.00
#
_symmetry.space_group_name_H-M   'P 1'
#
loop_
_entity.id
_entity.type
_entity.pdbx_description
1 polymer ?
#
loop_
_entity_poly.entity_id
_entity_poly.type
_entity_poly.pdbx_seq_one_letter_code
_entity_poly.pdbx_strand_id
1 'polypeptide(L)' 'MPLYSFNIIEPNRIRMAAISLELESDEAAWEEATMTCSELMKGFNGGFRPGDEWRLEVLDASEQPLYSVRISSAGQR' A
#
# COMPACT_ATOMS: atom_id res chain seq x y z
N MET A 1 -21.83 3.25 0.34
CA MET A 1 -20.54 2.92 0.97
C MET A 1 -19.53 3.93 0.45
N PRO A 2 -18.69 4.55 1.30
CA PRO A 2 -17.63 5.44 0.83
C PRO A 2 -16.63 4.72 -0.08
N LEU A 3 -16.12 5.45 -1.07
CA LEU A 3 -15.08 4.97 -1.98
C LEU A 3 -13.71 5.26 -1.38
N TYR A 4 -12.81 4.28 -1.40
CA TYR A 4 -11.43 4.42 -0.98
C TYR A 4 -10.50 4.04 -2.12
N SER A 5 -9.36 4.72 -2.23
CA SER A 5 -8.34 4.43 -3.23
C SER A 5 -7.06 3.92 -2.58
N PHE A 6 -6.58 2.77 -3.06
CA PHE A 6 -5.39 2.07 -2.58
C PHE A 6 -4.27 2.25 -3.60
N ASN A 7 -3.33 3.14 -3.29
CA ASN A 7 -2.21 3.50 -4.14
C ASN A 7 -0.95 2.73 -3.73
N ILE A 8 -0.48 1.87 -4.62
CA ILE A 8 0.73 1.07 -4.40
C ILE A 8 1.93 1.75 -5.08
N ILE A 9 2.97 2.01 -4.30
CA ILE A 9 4.22 2.61 -4.73
C ILE A 9 5.30 1.56 -4.50
N GLU A 10 5.81 1.01 -5.61
CA GLU A 10 6.88 0.01 -5.58
C GLU A 10 8.26 0.65 -5.80
N PRO A 11 9.34 0.03 -5.30
CA PRO A 11 10.69 0.47 -5.60
C PRO A 11 10.93 0.50 -7.12
N ASN A 12 11.48 1.61 -7.63
CA ASN A 12 11.82 1.79 -9.04
C ASN A 12 10.64 1.75 -10.04
N ARG A 13 9.39 1.82 -9.58
CA ARG A 13 8.20 2.02 -10.44
C ARG A 13 7.46 3.28 -10.03
N ILE A 14 7.04 4.05 -11.04
CA ILE A 14 6.44 5.38 -10.84
C ILE A 14 5.09 5.30 -10.09
N ARG A 15 4.34 4.20 -10.26
CA ARG A 15 3.17 3.79 -9.47
C ARG A 15 2.65 2.47 -10.05
N MET A 16 2.19 1.56 -9.21
CA MET A 16 1.34 0.47 -9.67
C MET A 16 -0.13 0.85 -9.46
N ALA A 17 -1.02 0.19 -10.20
CA ALA A 17 -2.45 0.50 -10.32
C ALA A 17 -3.10 0.92 -8.98
N ALA A 18 -3.82 2.04 -9.00
CA ALA A 18 -4.72 2.40 -7.92
C ALA A 18 -5.94 1.48 -7.98
N ILE A 19 -6.21 0.76 -6.90
CA ILE A 19 -7.45 -0.02 -6.76
C ILE A 19 -8.42 0.86 -5.98
N SER A 20 -9.62 1.07 -6.50
CA SER A 20 -10.68 1.75 -5.76
C SER A 20 -11.75 0.77 -5.33
N LEU A 21 -12.12 0.80 -4.05
CA LEU A 21 -13.10 -0.10 -3.45
C LEU A 21 -14.14 0.69 -2.66
N GLU A 22 -15.41 0.31 -2.77
CA GLU A 22 -16.45 0.78 -1.86
C GLU A 22 -16.44 -0.09 -0.60
N LEU A 23 -16.20 0.52 0.55
CA LEU A 23 -16.12 -0.19 1.83
C LEU A 23 -17.04 0.46 2.87
N GLU A 24 -17.38 -0.28 3.92
CA GLU A 24 -18.39 0.14 4.90
C GLU A 24 -17.92 1.27 5.81
N SER A 25 -16.61 1.35 6.08
CA SER A 25 -16.01 2.31 7.01
C SER A 25 -14.50 2.45 6.79
N ASP A 26 -13.91 3.46 7.44
CA ASP A 26 -12.45 3.64 7.49
C ASP A 26 -11.75 2.42 8.10
N GLU A 27 -12.36 1.75 9.08
CA GLU A 27 -11.81 0.54 9.68
C GLU A 27 -11.77 -0.62 8.67
N ALA A 28 -12.83 -0.78 7.87
CA ALA A 28 -12.84 -1.77 6.78
C ALA A 28 -11.77 -1.45 5.72
N ALA A 29 -11.52 -0.16 5.44
CA ALA A 29 -10.44 0.26 4.57
C ALA A 29 -9.05 -0.06 5.14
N TRP A 30 -8.87 0.05 6.46
CA TRP A 30 -7.64 -0.35 7.12
C TRP A 30 -7.43 -1.87 7.09
N GLU A 31 -8.48 -2.66 7.35
CA GLU A 31 -8.42 -4.13 7.25
C GLU A 31 -8.00 -4.56 5.84
N GLU A 32 -8.67 -4.04 4.81
CA GLU A 32 -8.34 -4.29 3.41
C GLU A 32 -6.91 -3.86 3.06
N ALA A 33 -6.45 -2.71 3.59
CA ALA A 33 -5.09 -2.22 3.35
C ALA A 33 -4.04 -3.18 3.89
N THR A 34 -4.22 -3.67 5.11
CA THR A 34 -3.29 -4.61 5.74
C THR A 34 -3.33 -5.99 5.06
N MET A 35 -4.51 -6.44 4.63
CA MET A 35 -4.66 -7.67 3.86
C MET A 35 -3.94 -7.57 2.51
N THR A 36 -4.18 -6.49 1.76
CA THR A 36 -3.49 -6.18 0.49
C THR A 36 -1.97 -6.13 0.68
N CYS A 37 -1.48 -5.44 1.73
CA CYS A 37 -0.05 -5.43 2.06
C CYS A 37 0.50 -6.84 2.25
N SER A 38 -0.20 -7.69 3.01
CA SER A 38 0.26 -9.04 3.33
C SER A 38 0.38 -9.93 2.08
N GLU A 39 -0.55 -9.82 1.14
CA GLU A 39 -0.51 -10.57 -0.12
C GLU A 39 0.63 -10.07 -1.02
N LEU A 40 0.81 -8.75 -1.16
CA LEU A 40 1.87 -8.19 -1.99
C LEU A 40 3.27 -8.47 -1.43
N MET A 41 3.43 -8.45 -0.11
CA MET A 41 4.69 -8.79 0.56
C MET A 41 5.16 -10.22 0.25
N LYS A 42 4.25 -11.18 0.05
CA LYS A 42 4.64 -12.55 -0.36
C LYS A 42 5.39 -12.57 -1.69
N GLY A 43 5.21 -11.55 -2.53
CA GLY A 43 5.93 -11.38 -3.80
C GLY A 43 7.37 -10.86 -3.65
N PHE A 44 7.80 -10.43 -2.46
CA PHE A 44 9.08 -9.75 -2.29
C PHE A 44 10.30 -10.64 -2.61
N ASN A 45 10.18 -11.97 -2.50
CA ASN A 45 11.03 -13.03 -3.09
C ASN A 45 12.49 -12.66 -3.49
N GLY A 46 13.23 -11.95 -2.62
CA GLY A 46 14.59 -11.46 -2.88
C GLY A 46 14.72 -10.29 -3.88
N GLY A 47 13.61 -9.82 -4.45
CA GLY A 47 13.52 -8.64 -5.31
C GLY A 47 13.45 -7.31 -4.56
N PHE A 48 12.98 -7.32 -3.31
CA PHE A 48 13.04 -6.16 -2.41
C PHE A 48 14.45 -6.03 -1.82
N ARG A 49 15.25 -5.11 -2.36
CA ARG A 49 16.70 -4.97 -2.09
C ARG A 49 16.97 -3.91 -1.03
N PRO A 50 18.07 -4.04 -0.25
CA PRO A 50 18.51 -3.00 0.67
C PRO A 50 18.48 -1.58 0.07
N GLY A 51 17.78 -0.66 0.73
CA GLY A 51 17.56 0.71 0.27
C GLY A 51 16.21 0.92 -0.44
N ASP A 52 15.49 -0.15 -0.77
CA ASP A 52 14.16 -0.07 -1.33
C ASP A 52 13.12 0.35 -0.27
N GLU A 53 12.18 1.20 -0.68
CA GLU A 53 10.95 1.50 0.05
C GLU A 53 9.76 1.09 -0.81
N TRP A 54 8.84 0.35 -0.20
CA TRP A 54 7.53 0.07 -0.74
C TRP A 54 6.48 0.75 0.15
N ARG A 55 5.42 1.28 -0.47
CA ARG A 55 4.35 1.97 0.24
C ARG A 55 2.98 1.64 -0.33
N LEU A 56 2.01 1.48 0.57
CA LEU A 56 0.58 1.55 0.27
C LEU A 56 0.01 2.81 0.91
N GLU A 57 -0.68 3.64 0.13
CA GLU A 57 -1.43 4.79 0.60
C GLU A 57 -2.92 4.56 0.37
N VAL A 58 -3.73 4.73 1.41
CA VAL A 58 -5.19 4.68 1.33
C VAL A 58 -5.70 6.11 1.34
N LEU A 59 -6.45 6.49 0.32
CA LEU A 59 -7.14 7.77 0.23
C LEU A 59 -8.63 7.58 0.49
N ASP A 60 -9.25 8.57 1.10
CA ASP A 60 -10.71 8.66 1.23
C ASP A 60 -11.37 9.11 -0.10
N ALA A 61 -12.70 9.25 -0.08
CA ALA A 61 -13.48 9.68 -1.23
C ALA A 61 -13.18 11.13 -1.70
N SER A 62 -12.49 11.93 -0.89
CA SER A 62 -12.03 13.28 -1.20
C SER A 62 -10.57 13.32 -1.67
N GLU A 63 -10.01 12.15 -1.99
CA GLU A 63 -8.61 11.93 -2.34
C GLU A 63 -7.61 12.38 -1.25
N GLN A 64 -8.07 12.48 0.00
CA GLN A 64 -7.20 12.82 1.13
C GLN A 64 -6.57 11.55 1.71
N PRO A 65 -5.25 11.56 2.04
CA PRO A 65 -4.61 10.43 2.67
C PRO A 65 -5.24 10.11 4.03
N LEU A 66 -5.77 8.91 4.15
CA LEU A 66 -6.36 8.36 5.37
C LEU A 66 -5.34 7.49 6.11
N TYR A 67 -4.70 6.56 5.40
CA TYR A 67 -3.71 5.64 5.97
C TYR A 67 -2.48 5.47 5.07
N SER A 68 -1.34 5.09 5.66
CA SER A 68 -0.15 4.70 4.92
C SER A 68 0.58 3.55 5.61
N VAL A 69 0.84 2.48 4.85
CA VAL A 69 1.73 1.38 5.25
C VAL A 69 3.04 1.52 4.50
N ARG A 70 4.17 1.50 5.22
CA ARG A 70 5.51 1.61 4.65
C ARG A 70 6.37 0.45 5.06
N ILE A 71 7.10 -0.09 4.10
CA ILE A 71 8.10 -1.13 4.32
C ILE A 71 9.39 -0.59 3.73
N SER A 72 10.44 -0.55 4.54
CA SER A 72 11.76 -0.14 4.11
C SER A 72 12.76 -1.24 4.43
N SER A 73 13.66 -1.51 3.51
CA SER A 73 14.82 -2.36 3.80
C SER A 73 16.07 -1.50 3.93
N ALA A 74 16.96 -1.88 4.85
CA ALA A 74 18.22 -1.21 5.05
C ALA A 74 19.36 -2.24 4.97
N GLY A 75 20.43 -1.87 4.26
CA GLY A 75 21.64 -2.67 4.20
C GLY A 75 22.49 -2.41 5.43
N GLN A 76 22.99 -3.48 6.05
CA GLN A 76 23.98 -3.39 7.11
C GLN A 76 25.26 -4.10 6.65
N ARG A 77 26.04 -3.40 5.82
CA ARG A 77 27.37 -3.80 5.27
C ARG A 77 27.37 -4.71 4.04
#